data_AF-A0A1Y0RLU1-F1
#
_entry.id   AF-A0A1Y0RLU1-F1
#
_cell.length_a   1.000
_cell.length_b   1.000
_cell.length_c   1.000
_cell.angle_alpha   90.00
_cell.angle_beta   90.00
_cell.angle_gamma   90.00
#
_symmetry.space_group_name_H-M   'P 1'
#
loop_
_entity.id
_entity.type
_entity.pdbx_description
1 polymer ?
#
loop_
_entity_poly.entity_id
_entity_poly.type
_entity_poly.pdbx_seq_one_letter_code
_entity_poly.pdbx_strand_id
1 'polypeptide(L)'
;MSTQQNYQNFDELLSSSILPLLVVFDAPWCGPCYVMDSILEQVNNQMKEQMIIIRIDSEKYSRLASKYQVHPLPTLLLFQNGQV
;
A
#
# COMPACT_ATOMS: atom_id res chain seq x y z
N MET A 1 6.75 -7.75 15.68
CA MET A 1 7.85 -8.32 14.90
C MET A 1 7.52 -8.11 13.44
N SER A 2 8.16 -7.14 12.80
CA SER A 2 7.95 -6.87 11.38
C SER A 2 8.62 -7.99 10.59
N THR A 3 7.82 -8.90 10.06
CA THR A 3 8.29 -9.96 9.17
C THR A 3 8.85 -9.29 7.91
N GLN A 4 10.17 -9.23 7.78
CA GLN A 4 10.83 -9.02 6.49
C GLN A 4 10.51 -10.25 5.63
N GLN A 5 9.38 -10.21 4.94
CA GLN A 5 9.08 -11.15 3.87
C GLN A 5 9.73 -10.65 2.59
N ASN A 6 10.59 -11.49 2.02
CA ASN A 6 11.38 -11.15 0.85
C ASN A 6 10.58 -11.55 -0.40
N TYR A 7 9.65 -10.70 -0.81
CA TYR A 7 8.86 -10.91 -2.03
C TYR A 7 9.69 -10.49 -3.25
N GLN A 8 9.68 -11.29 -4.31
CA GLN A 8 10.42 -10.97 -5.55
C GLN A 8 9.70 -9.89 -6.36
N ASN A 9 8.37 -9.82 -6.26
CA ASN A 9 7.56 -8.81 -6.94
C ASN A 9 6.21 -8.54 -6.23
N PHE A 10 5.50 -7.52 -6.70
CA PHE A 10 4.23 -7.08 -6.11
C PHE A 10 3.09 -8.10 -6.28
N ASP A 11 3.02 -8.81 -7.40
CA ASP A 11 1.96 -9.80 -7.63
C ASP A 11 2.13 -11.02 -6.70
N GLU A 12 3.37 -11.41 -6.42
CA GLU A 12 3.70 -12.43 -5.42
C GLU A 12 3.21 -12.01 -4.03
N LEU A 13 3.56 -10.79 -3.58
CA LEU A 13 3.09 -10.20 -2.32
C LEU A 13 1.57 -10.24 -2.20
N LEU A 14 0.84 -9.85 -3.25
CA LEU A 14 -0.62 -9.89 -3.27
C LEU A 14 -1.18 -11.30 -3.11
N SER A 15 -0.57 -12.28 -3.78
CA SER A 15 -1.03 -13.68 -3.78
C SER A 15 -0.67 -14.44 -2.50
N SER A 16 0.43 -14.08 -1.84
CA SER A 16 0.91 -14.75 -0.63
C SER A 16 0.30 -14.20 0.66
N SER A 17 -0.30 -13.01 0.61
CA SER A 17 -0.84 -12.37 1.81
C SER A 17 -2.15 -13.01 2.24
N ILE A 18 -2.16 -13.53 3.47
CA ILE A 18 -3.36 -14.06 4.13
C ILE A 18 -4.29 -12.91 4.56
N LEU A 19 -3.70 -11.79 4.98
CA LEU A 19 -4.44 -10.61 5.41
C LEU A 19 -4.68 -9.66 4.23
N PRO A 20 -5.80 -8.90 4.23
CA PRO A 20 -6.01 -7.78 3.33
C PRO A 20 -4.83 -6.80 3.32
N LEU A 21 -4.49 -6.28 2.15
CA LEU A 21 -3.40 -5.34 1.92
C LEU A 21 -3.96 -3.98 1.52
N LEU A 22 -3.82 -2.96 2.37
CA LEU A 22 -4.10 -1.59 1.98
C LEU A 22 -2.84 -0.97 1.39
N VAL A 23 -2.85 -0.80 0.09
CA VAL A 23 -1.74 -0.22 -0.67
C VAL A 23 -2.02 1.26 -0.87
N VAL A 24 -1.13 2.11 -0.36
CA VAL A 24 -1.19 3.56 -0.47
C VAL A 24 -0.15 4.00 -1.47
N PHE A 25 -0.60 4.50 -2.61
CA PHE A 25 0.27 5.14 -3.59
C PHE A 25 0.47 6.61 -3.20
N ASP A 26 1.74 7.01 -3.09
CA ASP A 26 2.17 8.36 -2.71
C ASP A 26 3.32 8.87 -3.59
N ALA A 27 3.84 10.05 -3.23
CA ALA A 27 5.06 10.62 -3.80
C ALA A 27 5.70 11.63 -2.81
N PRO A 28 7.02 11.90 -2.89
CA PRO A 28 7.71 12.81 -1.98
C PRO A 28 7.20 14.26 -1.99
N TRP A 29 6.63 14.72 -3.10
CA TRP A 29 6.07 16.07 -3.25
C TRP A 29 4.57 16.15 -2.90
N CYS A 30 3.96 15.04 -2.50
CA CYS A 30 2.54 14.97 -2.22
C CYS A 30 2.21 15.54 -0.83
N GLY A 31 1.90 16.84 -0.78
CA GLY A 31 1.44 17.52 0.43
C GLY A 31 0.30 16.79 1.17
N PRO A 32 -0.80 16.40 0.49
CA PRO A 32 -1.90 15.67 1.12
C PRO A 32 -1.50 14.30 1.70
N CYS A 33 -0.47 13.64 1.14
CA CYS A 33 0.00 12.35 1.62
C CYS A 33 0.54 12.46 3.06
N TYR A 34 1.27 13.54 3.38
CA TYR A 34 1.79 13.76 4.73
C TYR A 34 0.70 13.94 5.79
N VAL A 35 -0.43 14.55 5.43
CA VAL A 35 -1.59 14.69 6.35
C VAL A 35 -2.19 13.32 6.67
N MET A 36 -2.13 12.40 5.72
CA MET A 36 -2.65 11.04 5.86
C MET A 36 -1.77 10.12 6.70
N ASP A 37 -0.48 10.43 6.85
CA ASP A 37 0.47 9.55 7.57
C ASP A 37 0.02 9.28 9.02
N SER A 38 -0.43 10.31 9.75
CA SER A 38 -0.93 10.12 11.12
C SER A 38 -2.19 9.28 11.19
N ILE A 39 -3.06 9.36 10.18
CA ILE A 39 -4.28 8.56 10.10
C ILE A 39 -3.92 7.11 9.79
N LEU A 40 -3.01 6.87 8.84
CA LEU A 40 -2.54 5.53 8.50
C LEU A 40 -1.84 4.85 9.68
N GLU A 41 -1.09 5.61 10.49
CA GLU A 41 -0.49 5.09 11.71
C GLU A 41 -1.55 4.66 12.74
N GLN A 42 -2.59 5.46 12.94
CA GLN A 42 -3.71 5.10 13.81
C GLN A 42 -4.44 3.84 13.32
N VAL A 43 -4.72 3.76 12.01
CA VAL A 43 -5.35 2.59 11.39
C VAL A 43 -4.47 1.35 11.56
N ASN A 44 -3.16 1.46 11.31
CA ASN A 44 -2.22 0.37 11.49
C ASN A 44 -2.19 -0.13 12.95
N ASN A 45 -2.28 0.78 13.92
CA ASN A 45 -2.31 0.41 15.34
C ASN A 45 -3.61 -0.29 15.74
N GLN A 46 -4.75 0.11 15.17
CA GLN A 46 -6.05 -0.49 15.44
C GLN A 46 -6.28 -1.81 14.71
N MET A 47 -5.70 -1.98 13.51
CA MET A 47 -6.00 -3.08 12.60
C MET A 47 -4.81 -4.00 12.30
N LYS A 48 -3.76 -3.95 13.14
CA LYS A 48 -2.49 -4.67 12.96
C LYS A 48 -2.62 -6.17 12.69
N GLU A 49 -3.65 -6.81 13.24
CA GLU A 49 -3.91 -8.25 13.09
C GLU A 49 -4.94 -8.56 11.99
N GLN A 50 -5.58 -7.53 11.44
CA GLN A 50 -6.67 -7.64 10.47
C GLN A 50 -6.25 -7.24 9.06
N MET A 51 -5.21 -6.42 8.91
CA MET A 51 -4.73 -5.95 7.63
C MET A 51 -3.26 -5.51 7.68
N ILE A 52 -2.66 -5.42 6.50
CA ILE A 52 -1.30 -4.93 6.30
C ILE A 52 -1.38 -3.64 5.48
N ILE A 53 -0.74 -2.57 5.93
CA ILE A 53 -0.63 -1.32 5.16
C ILE A 53 0.73 -1.26 4.48
N ILE A 54 0.75 -0.97 3.18
CA ILE A 54 1.97 -0.83 2.37
C ILE A 54 1.94 0.50 1.64
N ARG A 55 3.06 1.22 1.65
CA ARG A 55 3.24 2.45 0.89
C ARG A 55 4.07 2.20 -0.36
N ILE A 56 3.65 2.77 -1.48
CA ILE A 56 4.32 2.66 -2.77
C ILE A 56 4.52 4.04 -3.36
N ASP A 57 5.78 4.41 -3.55
CA ASP A 57 6.16 5.60 -4.32
C ASP A 57 5.77 5.39 -5.79
N SER A 58 4.77 6.13 -6.24
CA SER A 58 4.20 6.04 -7.58
C SER A 58 5.15 6.52 -8.68
N GLU A 59 6.12 7.40 -8.36
CA GLU A 59 7.14 7.85 -9.32
C GLU A 59 8.20 6.79 -9.53
N LYS A 60 8.66 6.17 -8.43
CA LYS A 60 9.62 5.06 -8.49
C LYS A 60 9.03 3.81 -9.14
N TYR A 61 7.75 3.53 -8.90
CA TYR A 61 7.04 2.36 -9.43
C TYR A 61 5.96 2.74 -10.45
N SER A 62 6.30 3.61 -11.40
CA SER A 62 5.36 4.19 -12.40
C SER A 62 4.58 3.16 -13.21
N ARG A 63 5.20 2.02 -13.56
CA ARG A 63 4.50 0.92 -14.27
C ARG A 63 3.41 0.29 -13.42
N LEU A 64 3.64 0.15 -12.11
CA LEU A 64 2.67 -0.40 -11.17
C LEU A 64 1.53 0.59 -10.93
N ALA A 65 1.86 1.87 -10.74
CA ALA A 65 0.87 2.94 -10.63
C ALA A 65 -0.03 3.01 -11.88
N SER A 66 0.57 2.89 -13.08
CA SER A 66 -0.17 2.84 -14.35
C SER A 66 -1.07 1.61 -14.48
N LYS A 67 -0.61 0.42 -14.05
CA LYS A 67 -1.41 -0.83 -14.04
C LYS A 67 -2.73 -0.66 -13.29
N TYR A 68 -2.71 0.08 -12.19
CA TYR A 68 -3.87 0.35 -11.35
C TYR A 68 -4.51 1.73 -11.58
N GLN A 69 -4.15 2.43 -12.67
CA GLN A 69 -4.71 3.73 -13.05
C GLN A 69 -4.63 4.78 -11.92
N VAL A 70 -3.54 4.76 -11.14
CA VAL A 70 -3.28 5.74 -10.10
C VAL A 70 -2.92 7.06 -10.77
N HIS A 71 -3.79 8.07 -10.63
CA HIS A 71 -3.62 9.40 -11.22
C HIS A 71 -3.62 10.50 -10.13
N PRO A 72 -4.61 10.55 -9.21
CA PRO A 72 -4.52 11.44 -8.05
C PRO A 72 -3.65 10.81 -6.96
N LEU A 73 -2.93 11.64 -6.21
CA LEU A 73 -2.22 11.22 -5.00
C LEU A 73 -2.78 11.93 -3.76
N PRO A 74 -2.87 11.23 -2.62
CA PRO A 74 -2.67 9.78 -2.50
C PRO A 74 -3.83 8.98 -3.13
N THR A 75 -3.56 7.75 -3.56
CA THR A 75 -4.59 6.77 -3.91
C THR A 75 -4.45 5.56 -3.00
N LEU A 76 -5.57 5.09 -2.42
CA LEU A 76 -5.59 3.91 -1.56
C LEU A 76 -6.36 2.80 -2.26
N LEU A 77 -5.75 1.61 -2.33
CA LEU A 77 -6.32 0.41 -2.92
C LEU A 77 -6.29 -0.71 -1.88
N LEU A 78 -7.45 -1.31 -1.60
CA LEU A 78 -7.54 -2.44 -0.69
C LEU A 78 -7.55 -3.74 -1.50
N PHE A 79 -6.54 -4.57 -1.30
CA PHE A 79 -6.46 -5.86 -1.94
C PHE A 79 -6.89 -6.97 -0.98
N GLN A 80 -7.77 -7.85 -1.45
CA GLN A 80 -8.15 -9.07 -0.75
C GLN A 80 -8.14 -10.23 -1.72
N ASN A 81 -7.50 -11.35 -1.34
CA ASN A 81 -7.34 -12.52 -2.20
C ASN A 81 -6.74 -12.20 -3.59
N GLY A 82 -5.79 -11.25 -3.63
CA GLY A 82 -5.12 -10.83 -4.86
C GLY A 82 -5.93 -9.95 -5.81
N GLN A 83 -7.13 -9.51 -5.41
CA GLN A 83 -8.01 -8.63 -6.19
C GLN A 83 -8.18 -7.29 -5.51
N VAL A 84 -8.39 -6.24 -6.31
CA VAL A 84 -8.63 -4.85 -5.87
C VAL A 84 -10.10 -4.48 -5.96
#